data_AF-A0A833DP61-F1
#
_entry.id   AF-A0A833DP61-F1
#
_cell.length_a   1.000
_cell.length_b   1.000
_cell.length_c   1.000
_cell.angle_alpha   90.00
_cell.angle_beta   90.00
_cell.angle_gamma   90.00
#
_symmetry.space_group_name_H-M   'P 1'
#
loop_
_entity.id
_entity.type
_entity.pdbx_description
1 polymer ?
#
loop_
_entity_poly.entity_id
_entity_poly.type
_entity_poly.pdbx_seq_one_letter_code
_entity_poly.pdbx_strand_id
1 'polypeptide(L)' 'RLADMLKERDFTQVIVKYRAPGGNKSPNTGPGAQAAIRAMTRAGMSITRIEDVTPIPHDGTKKKGGRRGRRV' A
#
# COMPACT_ATOMS: atom_id res chain seq x y z
N ARG A 1 -16.60 3.83 5.78
CA ARG A 1 -16.94 2.39 5.98
C ARG A 1 -15.89 1.68 6.83
N LEU A 2 -14.63 1.52 6.39
CA LEU A 2 -13.62 0.83 7.22
C LEU A 2 -13.38 1.52 8.58
N ALA A 3 -13.20 2.84 8.57
CA ALA A 3 -13.00 3.60 9.80
C ALA A 3 -14.22 3.54 10.74
N ASP A 4 -15.43 3.52 10.19
CA ASP A 4 -16.68 3.44 10.99
C ASP A 4 -16.80 2.08 11.67
N MET A 5 -16.53 0.99 10.95
CA MET A 5 -16.49 -0.36 11.52
C MET A 5 -15.43 -0.53 12.62
N LEU A 6 -14.30 0.18 12.50
CA LEU A 6 -13.24 0.14 13.52
C LEU A 6 -13.63 0.93 14.77
N LYS A 7 -14.36 2.05 14.60
CA LYS A 7 -14.94 2.81 15.71
C LYS A 7 -16.02 2.04 16.45
N GLU A 8 -16.90 1.33 15.73
CA GLU A 8 -17.94 0.47 16.33
C GLU A 8 -17.35 -0.66 17.20
N ARG A 9 -16.08 -1.02 16.94
CA ARG A 9 -15.33 -2.04 17.68
C ARG A 9 -14.30 -1.44 18.65
N ASP A 10 -14.39 -0.14 18.92
CA ASP A 10 -13.54 0.61 19.85
C ASP A 10 -12.03 0.59 19.54
N PHE A 11 -11.64 0.40 18.27
CA PHE A 11 -10.25 0.54 17.84
C PHE A 11 -9.87 2.00 17.64
N THR A 12 -8.94 2.49 18.45
CA THR A 12 -8.49 3.89 18.45
C THR A 12 -7.20 4.12 17.66
N GLN A 13 -6.33 3.11 17.59
CA GLN A 13 -5.01 3.20 16.97
C GLN A 13 -4.79 2.11 15.92
N VAL A 14 -4.08 2.45 14.84
CA VAL A 14 -3.75 1.53 13.74
C VAL A 14 -2.29 1.63 13.31
N ILE A 15 -1.69 0.48 13.03
CA ILE A 15 -0.42 0.36 12.30
C ILE A 15 -0.75 0.16 10.83
N VAL A 16 -0.28 1.06 9.99
CA VAL A 16 -0.53 1.01 8.54
C VAL A 16 0.64 0.33 7.86
N LYS A 17 0.36 -0.79 7.20
CA LYS A 17 1.31 -1.48 6.31
C LYS A 17 0.79 -1.35 4.88
N TYR A 18 1.45 -0.53 4.06
CA TYR A 18 1.06 -0.36 2.66
C TYR A 18 1.95 -1.19 1.75
N ARG A 19 1.40 -1.62 0.61
CA ARG A 19 2.06 -2.58 -0.29
C ARG A 19 1.83 -2.20 -1.75
N ALA A 20 2.93 -2.06 -2.49
CA ALA A 20 2.91 -2.07 -3.95
C ALA A 20 3.01 -3.51 -4.50
N PRO A 21 2.75 -3.72 -5.79
CA PRO A 21 2.89 -5.04 -6.42
C PRO A 21 4.26 -5.69 -6.20
N GLY A 22 5.35 -4.91 -6.32
CA GLY A 22 6.72 -5.34 -6.05
C GLY A 22 7.20 -6.53 -6.89
N GLY A 23 8.31 -7.15 -6.49
CA GLY A 23 8.96 -8.22 -7.22
C GLY A 23 9.38 -7.76 -8.62
N ASN A 24 8.91 -8.45 -9.66
CA ASN A 24 9.18 -8.08 -11.05
C ASN A 24 8.28 -6.95 -11.58
N LYS A 25 7.26 -6.55 -10.81
CA LYS A 25 6.35 -5.48 -11.19
C LYS A 25 6.87 -4.14 -10.65
N SER A 26 6.07 -3.08 -10.78
CA SER A 26 6.44 -1.79 -10.21
C SER A 26 6.52 -1.88 -8.68
N PRO A 27 7.59 -1.38 -8.06
CA PRO A 27 7.67 -1.21 -6.61
C PRO A 27 6.89 0.03 -6.14
N ASN A 28 6.45 0.89 -7.06
CA ASN A 28 5.76 2.12 -6.70
C ASN A 28 4.31 1.83 -6.36
N THR A 29 3.89 2.29 -5.18
CA THR A 29 2.49 2.26 -4.78
C THR A 29 1.69 3.29 -5.57
N GLY A 30 0.44 2.95 -5.91
CA GLY A 30 -0.46 3.89 -6.59
C GLY A 30 -0.93 5.05 -5.70
N PRO A 31 -1.53 6.09 -6.29
CA PRO A 31 -1.96 7.30 -5.57
C PRO A 31 -3.00 7.02 -4.47
N GLY A 32 -3.74 5.91 -4.59
CA GLY A 32 -4.75 5.49 -3.63
C GLY A 32 -4.22 5.19 -2.23
N ALA A 33 -2.95 4.79 -2.08
CA ALA A 33 -2.41 4.46 -0.76
C ALA A 33 -2.30 5.71 0.13
N GLN A 34 -1.72 6.79 -0.39
CA GLN A 34 -1.61 8.04 0.37
C GLN A 34 -3.00 8.64 0.65
N ALA A 35 -3.93 8.53 -0.32
CA ALA A 35 -5.31 8.96 -0.14
C ALA A 35 -6.03 8.19 1.00
N ALA A 36 -5.86 6.86 1.06
CA ALA A 36 -6.44 6.03 2.10
C ALA A 36 -5.87 6.35 3.49
N ILE A 37 -4.56 6.54 3.61
CA ILE A 37 -3.90 6.94 4.86
C ILE A 37 -4.47 8.27 5.37
N ARG A 38 -4.56 9.27 4.50
CA ARG A 38 -5.13 10.58 4.84
C ARG A 38 -6.60 10.47 5.26
N ALA A 39 -7.38 9.62 4.59
CA ALA A 39 -8.78 9.40 4.92
C ALA A 39 -8.96 8.78 6.32
N MET A 40 -8.09 7.85 6.72
CA MET A 40 -8.12 7.26 8.07
C MET A 40 -7.81 8.29 9.16
N THR A 41 -6.80 9.14 8.96
CA THR A 41 -6.49 10.24 9.89
C THR A 41 -7.65 11.22 10.02
N ARG A 42 -8.28 11.61 8.90
CA ARG A 42 -9.45 12.51 8.90
C ARG A 42 -10.67 11.88 9.57
N ALA A 43 -10.81 10.56 9.50
CA ALA A 43 -11.85 9.83 10.21
C ALA A 43 -11.60 9.77 11.73
N GLY A 44 -10.49 10.32 12.24
CA GLY A 44 -10.21 10.37 13.68
C GLY A 44 -9.51 9.14 14.23
N MET A 45 -8.93 8.29 13.36
CA MET A 45 -8.06 7.19 13.80
C MET A 45 -6.63 7.70 14.01
N SER A 46 -5.98 7.23 15.07
CA SER A 46 -4.57 7.54 15.34
C SER A 46 -3.66 6.54 14.61
N ILE A 47 -2.75 7.03 13.78
CA ILE A 47 -1.80 6.17 13.06
C ILE A 47 -0.51 6.12 13.85
N THR A 48 -0.15 4.94 14.36
CA THR A 48 1.03 4.75 15.21
C THR A 48 2.30 4.58 14.39
N ARG A 49 2.23 3.83 13.29
CA ARG A 49 3.38 3.56 12.41
C ARG A 49 2.91 3.35 10.97
N ILE A 50 3.71 3.81 10.03
CA ILE A 50 3.53 3.57 8.60
C ILE A 50 4.73 2.78 8.09
N GLU A 51 4.46 1.61 7.50
CA GLU A 51 5.49 0.71 6.95
C GLU A 51 5.21 0.44 5.48
N ASP A 52 6.25 0.53 4.65
CA ASP A 52 6.24 -0.02 3.30
C ASP A 52 6.62 -1.49 3.37
N VAL A 53 5.69 -2.38 3.01
CA VAL A 53 5.90 -3.83 2.95
C VAL A 53 5.93 -4.33 1.50
N THR A 54 6.26 -3.45 0.55
CA THR A 54 6.44 -3.83 -0.85
C THR A 54 7.57 -4.86 -0.97
N PRO A 55 7.31 -6.03 -1.58
CA PRO A 55 8.33 -7.07 -1.68
C PRO A 55 9.46 -6.65 -2.61
N ILE A 56 10.66 -6.55 -2.06
CA ILE A 56 11.91 -6.30 -2.79
C ILE A 56 12.60 -7.66 -2.96
N PRO A 57 12.74 -8.16 -4.20
CA PRO A 57 13.41 -9.43 -4.43
C PRO A 57 14.92 -9.27 -4.30
N HIS A 58 15.60 -10.27 -3.71
CA HIS A 58 17.07 -10.34 -3.74
C HIS A 58 17.57 -10.49 -5.19
N ASP A 59 16.95 -11.43 -5.93
CA ASP A 59 17.09 -11.61 -7.36
C ASP A 59 15.71 -11.63 -8.05
N GLY A 60 15.59 -10.99 -9.20
CA GLY A 60 14.32 -10.86 -9.94
C GLY A 60 14.16 -11.91 -11.03
N THR A 61 12.92 -12.37 -11.27
CA THR A 61 12.62 -13.15 -12.49
C THR A 61 12.28 -12.22 -13.67
N LYS A 62 12.16 -12.74 -14.89
CA LYS A 62 11.97 -11.91 -16.09
C LYS A 62 10.69 -11.06 -16.01
N LYS A 63 10.80 -9.75 -16.22
CA LYS A 63 9.65 -8.82 -16.27
C LYS A 63 8.76 -9.08 -17.50
N LYS A 64 7.47 -8.77 -17.40
CA LYS A 64 6.52 -8.83 -18.53
C LYS A 64 6.88 -7.78 -19.59
N GLY A 65 6.75 -8.13 -20.87
CA GLY A 65 7.00 -7.22 -22.02
C GLY A 65 8.10 -7.66 -22.98
N GLY A 66 8.78 -8.79 -22.72
CA GLY A 66 9.86 -9.28 -23.59
C GLY A 66 11.06 -8.30 -23.65
N ARG A 67 11.95 -8.48 -24.63
CA ARG A 67 13.16 -7.63 -24.76
C ARG A 67 12.85 -6.17 -25.11
N ARG A 68 11.79 -5.95 -25.87
CA ARG A 68 11.44 -4.63 -26.44
C ARG A 68 10.37 -3.88 -25.62
N GLY A 69 9.83 -4.49 -24.57
CA GLY A 69 8.80 -3.89 -23.73
C GLY A 69 7.44 -3.74 -24.43
N ARG A 70 6.52 -3.07 -23.74
CA ARG A 70 5.24 -2.65 -24.30
C ARG A 70 5.48 -1.47 -25.26
N ARG A 71 5.09 -1.61 -26.53
CA ARG A 71 5.12 -0.56 -27.54
C ARG A 71 3.69 -0.04 -27.70
N VAL A 72 3.40 1.08 -27.03
CA VAL A 72 2.20 1.88 -27.22
C VAL A 72 2.61 3.21 -27.83
#